data_AF-A0A3Q9NYM0-F1
#
_entry.id   AF-A0A3Q9NYM0-F1
#
_cell.length_a   1.000
_cell.length_b   1.000
_cell.length_c   1.000
_cell.angle_alpha   90.00
_cell.angle_beta   90.00
_cell.angle_gamma   90.00
#
_symmetry.space_group_name_H-M   'P 1'
#
loop_
_entity.id
_entity.type
_entity.pdbx_description
1 polymer ?
#
loop_
_entity_poly.entity_id
_entity_poly.type
_entity_poly.pdbx_seq_one_letter_code
_entity_poly.pdbx_strand_id
1 'polypeptide(L)'
;MTRVEYDNYSMLRELLQVKSLTEDIVLDLAELYETRPKDEVLARLDGMTEALTSYRDQADELRSLNEYYLNEAREFENELEQNQARLRFVQRELAAAGKPEAAYSFAQDTDIFEDVSSFTDLEQLLPSLEPEGIVFTGDISSMLNIDEVDSDGTAIRRALKCIRCLLSYREERVDGNHDSSLFHYLKNPTGVFSVPIKMFASKESESTMNQFGNERVFPVPFEVDSTGWATMESHFKLGKIGQRSPRMHILDDLTRTNRIYIGYLGDHLTIASTN
;
A
#
# COMPACT_ATOMS: atom_id res chain seq x y z
N MET A 1 80.87 26.89 1.07
CA MET A 1 79.79 25.89 1.13
C MET A 1 80.17 24.79 2.08
N THR A 2 79.30 24.46 3.03
CA THR A 2 79.42 23.27 3.87
C THR A 2 79.21 22.01 3.02
N ARG A 3 79.67 20.84 3.49
CA ARG A 3 79.52 19.57 2.75
C ARG A 3 78.05 19.23 2.45
N VAL A 4 77.16 19.59 3.37
CA VAL A 4 75.70 19.43 3.25
C VAL A 4 75.12 20.36 2.17
N GLU A 5 75.59 21.61 2.09
CA GLU A 5 75.16 22.53 1.03
C GLU A 5 75.58 22.04 -0.36
N TYR A 6 76.76 21.42 -0.47
CA TYR A 6 77.23 20.86 -1.73
C TYR A 6 76.43 19.65 -2.19
N ASP A 7 76.10 18.75 -1.27
CA ASP A 7 75.26 17.58 -1.55
C ASP A 7 73.84 17.99 -1.96
N ASN A 8 73.23 18.94 -1.25
CA ASN A 8 71.91 19.48 -1.59
C ASN A 8 71.90 20.16 -2.98
N TYR A 9 72.96 20.92 -3.30
CA TYR A 9 73.10 21.61 -4.56
C TYR A 9 73.34 20.64 -5.74
N SER A 10 74.08 19.56 -5.52
CA SER A 10 74.27 18.49 -6.50
C SER A 10 72.96 17.74 -6.76
N MET A 11 72.18 17.45 -5.72
CA MET A 11 70.89 16.76 -5.84
C MET A 11 69.86 17.61 -6.59
N LEU A 12 69.80 18.92 -6.35
CA LEU A 12 68.95 19.86 -7.09
C LEU A 12 69.34 19.96 -8.59
N ARG A 13 70.63 19.97 -8.90
CA ARG A 13 71.12 19.96 -10.31
C ARG A 13 70.67 18.72 -11.05
N GLU A 14 70.76 17.56 -10.41
CA GLU A 14 70.38 16.27 -10.98
C GLU A 14 68.86 16.19 -11.21
N LEU A 15 68.07 16.63 -10.24
CA LEU A 15 66.60 16.59 -10.29
C LEU A 15 66.01 17.53 -11.35
N LEU A 16 66.65 18.67 -11.59
CA LEU A 16 66.26 19.66 -12.62
C LEU A 16 66.91 19.42 -14.00
N GLN A 17 67.81 18.44 -14.10
CA GLN A 17 68.55 18.10 -15.32
C GLN A 17 69.29 19.28 -15.98
N VAL A 18 69.83 20.21 -15.17
CA VAL A 18 70.56 21.39 -15.66
C VAL A 18 72.05 21.29 -15.37
N LYS A 19 72.88 21.71 -16.34
CA LYS A 19 74.35 21.65 -16.22
C LYS A 19 74.93 22.59 -15.15
N SER A 20 74.21 23.66 -14.81
CA SER A 20 74.60 24.61 -13.76
C SER A 20 73.35 25.31 -13.19
N LEU A 21 73.24 25.42 -11.87
CA LEU A 21 72.25 26.29 -11.23
C LEU A 21 72.85 27.69 -11.02
N THR A 22 72.32 28.69 -11.71
CA THR A 22 72.59 30.10 -11.41
C THR A 22 71.70 30.58 -10.26
N GLU A 23 72.13 31.64 -9.56
CA GLU A 23 71.39 32.22 -8.43
C GLU A 23 69.99 32.67 -8.86
N ASP A 24 69.86 33.21 -10.07
CA ASP A 24 68.56 33.55 -10.70
C ASP A 24 67.64 32.33 -10.84
N ILE A 25 68.16 31.15 -11.22
CA ILE A 25 67.34 29.93 -11.35
C ILE A 25 66.85 29.44 -9.99
N VAL A 26 67.67 29.58 -8.95
CA VAL A 26 67.29 29.21 -7.58
C VAL A 26 66.21 30.17 -7.05
N LEU A 27 66.36 31.47 -7.32
CA LEU A 27 65.38 32.50 -6.97
C LEU A 27 64.06 32.31 -7.73
N ASP A 28 64.12 32.10 -9.05
CA ASP A 28 62.94 31.81 -9.87
C ASP A 28 62.23 30.54 -9.36
N LEU A 29 62.96 29.48 -9.00
CA LEU A 29 62.37 28.26 -8.43
C LEU A 29 61.75 28.47 -7.05
N ALA A 30 62.37 29.29 -6.20
CA ALA A 30 61.83 29.64 -4.89
C ALA A 30 60.55 30.45 -5.03
N GLU A 31 60.52 31.43 -5.93
CA GLU A 31 59.35 32.25 -6.25
C GLU A 31 58.23 31.39 -6.86
N LEU A 32 58.56 30.44 -7.75
CA LEU A 32 57.61 29.50 -8.34
C LEU A 32 57.07 28.46 -7.31
N TYR A 33 57.85 28.15 -6.28
CA TYR A 33 57.43 27.29 -5.17
C TYR A 33 56.54 28.02 -4.17
N GLU A 34 56.81 29.30 -3.90
CA GLU A 34 55.98 30.18 -3.06
C GLU A 34 54.65 30.56 -3.73
N THR A 35 54.63 30.70 -5.05
CA THR A 35 53.42 31.03 -5.83
C THR A 35 52.57 29.82 -6.20
N ARG A 36 52.99 28.60 -5.88
CA ARG A 36 52.15 27.40 -6.08
C ARG A 36 50.92 27.47 -5.17
N PRO A 37 49.69 27.37 -5.71
CA PRO A 37 48.47 27.38 -4.91
C PRO A 37 48.27 26.01 -4.26
N LYS A 38 49.18 25.63 -3.36
CA LYS A 38 49.14 24.34 -2.64
C LYS A 38 47.87 24.23 -1.81
N ASP A 39 47.47 25.33 -1.17
CA ASP A 39 46.29 25.35 -0.30
C ASP A 39 44.99 25.17 -1.12
N GLU A 40 44.94 25.73 -2.33
CA GLU A 40 43.79 25.54 -3.24
C GLU A 40 43.70 24.11 -3.77
N VAL A 41 44.85 23.51 -4.12
CA VAL A 41 44.91 22.10 -4.56
C VAL A 41 44.57 21.15 -3.42
N LEU A 42 45.05 21.41 -2.21
CA LEU A 42 44.72 20.62 -1.02
C LEU A 42 43.24 20.75 -0.66
N ALA A 43 42.69 21.97 -0.62
CA ALA A 43 41.26 22.19 -0.38
C ALA A 43 40.38 21.49 -1.42
N ARG A 44 40.80 21.49 -2.69
CA ARG A 44 40.10 20.75 -3.76
C ARG A 44 40.19 19.23 -3.57
N LEU A 45 41.34 18.70 -3.16
CA LEU A 45 41.51 17.27 -2.87
C LEU A 45 40.68 16.84 -1.66
N ASP A 46 40.62 17.66 -0.62
CA ASP A 46 39.79 17.41 0.56
C ASP A 46 38.30 17.41 0.18
N GLY A 47 37.84 18.41 -0.58
CA GLY A 47 36.47 18.45 -1.09
C GLY A 47 36.11 17.27 -2.01
N MET A 48 37.05 16.81 -2.84
CA MET A 48 36.85 15.58 -3.64
C MET A 48 36.79 14.32 -2.78
N THR A 49 37.55 14.27 -1.69
CA THR A 49 37.56 13.14 -0.75
C THR A 49 36.26 13.07 0.06
N GLU A 50 35.75 14.22 0.51
CA GLU A 50 34.44 14.34 1.14
C GLU A 50 33.32 13.92 0.18
N ALA A 51 33.35 14.41 -1.07
CA ALA A 51 32.38 14.01 -2.09
C ALA A 51 32.44 12.49 -2.37
N LEU A 52 33.64 11.92 -2.52
CA LEU A 52 33.82 10.47 -2.70
C LEU A 52 33.27 9.66 -1.52
N THR A 53 33.43 10.15 -0.30
CA THR A 53 32.87 9.53 0.90
C THR A 53 31.34 9.58 0.86
N SER A 54 30.77 10.76 0.60
CA SER A 54 29.32 10.91 0.43
C SER A 54 28.74 10.01 -0.67
N TYR A 55 29.42 9.87 -1.81
CA TYR A 55 28.96 8.99 -2.88
C TYR A 55 29.04 7.51 -2.52
N ARG A 56 30.04 7.11 -1.73
CA ARG A 56 30.13 5.74 -1.21
C ARG A 56 29.01 5.45 -0.24
N ASP A 57 28.72 6.38 0.67
CA ASP A 57 27.64 6.24 1.64
C ASP A 57 26.28 6.09 0.92
N GLN A 58 26.02 6.93 -0.09
CA GLN A 58 24.82 6.81 -0.93
C GLN A 58 24.77 5.48 -1.70
N ALA A 59 25.90 5.02 -2.22
CA ALA A 59 25.96 3.74 -2.93
C ALA A 59 25.67 2.55 -2.01
N ASP A 60 26.15 2.60 -0.77
CA ASP A 60 25.91 1.55 0.22
C ASP A 60 24.46 1.59 0.76
N GLU A 61 23.87 2.77 0.91
CA GLU A 61 22.44 2.93 1.21
C GLU A 61 21.56 2.35 0.09
N LEU A 62 21.85 2.70 -1.17
CA LEU A 62 21.13 2.16 -2.33
C LEU A 62 21.28 0.63 -2.45
N ARG A 63 22.46 0.08 -2.16
CA ARG A 63 22.68 -1.37 -2.12
C ARG A 63 21.84 -2.03 -1.04
N SER A 64 21.81 -1.46 0.16
CA SER A 64 21.03 -1.98 1.29
C SER A 64 19.53 -1.98 0.96
N LEU A 65 19.04 -0.91 0.34
CA LEU A 65 17.65 -0.81 -0.11
C LEU A 65 17.33 -1.81 -1.21
N ASN A 66 18.24 -2.01 -2.17
CA ASN A 66 18.07 -3.00 -3.24
C ASN A 66 18.01 -4.43 -2.68
N GLU A 67 18.88 -4.76 -1.72
CA GLU A 67 18.88 -6.06 -1.06
C GLU A 67 17.58 -6.31 -0.29
N TYR A 68 17.05 -5.29 0.39
CA TYR A 68 15.75 -5.34 1.04
C TYR A 68 14.63 -5.69 0.05
N TYR A 69 14.50 -4.95 -1.05
CA TYR A 69 13.46 -5.20 -2.06
C TYR A 69 13.63 -6.55 -2.78
N LEU A 70 14.86 -7.00 -3.01
CA LEU A 70 15.11 -8.33 -3.58
C LEU A 70 14.65 -9.45 -2.65
N ASN A 71 14.83 -9.30 -1.34
CA ASN A 71 14.34 -10.27 -0.38
C ASN A 71 12.82 -10.26 -0.30
N GLU A 72 12.18 -9.09 -0.27
CA GLU A 72 10.72 -8.96 -0.30
C GLU A 72 10.13 -9.59 -1.58
N ALA A 73 10.74 -9.36 -2.75
CA ALA A 73 10.34 -9.98 -4.01
C ALA A 73 10.42 -11.52 -3.96
N ARG A 74 11.51 -12.07 -3.38
CA ARG A 74 11.65 -13.53 -3.21
C ARG A 74 10.59 -14.11 -2.28
N GLU A 75 10.22 -13.40 -1.23
CA GLU A 75 9.15 -13.83 -0.33
C GLU A 75 7.81 -13.89 -1.06
N PHE A 76 7.47 -12.86 -1.85
CA PHE A 76 6.27 -12.86 -2.68
C PHE A 76 6.28 -13.97 -3.75
N GLU A 77 7.43 -14.24 -4.38
CA GLU A 77 7.57 -15.36 -5.33
C GLU A 77 7.31 -16.71 -4.65
N ASN A 78 7.86 -16.93 -3.47
CA ASN A 78 7.63 -18.15 -2.70
C ASN A 78 6.15 -18.30 -2.29
N GLU A 79 5.50 -17.22 -1.87
CA GLU A 79 4.07 -17.23 -1.58
C GLU A 79 3.22 -17.54 -2.81
N LEU A 80 3.58 -16.96 -3.97
CA LEU A 80 2.92 -17.22 -5.24
C LEU A 80 3.06 -18.70 -5.63
N GLU A 81 4.27 -19.27 -5.53
CA GLU A 81 4.50 -20.69 -5.84
C GLU A 81 3.69 -21.61 -4.92
N GLN A 82 3.63 -21.30 -3.62
CA GLN A 82 2.83 -22.05 -2.65
C GLN A 82 1.34 -21.98 -2.95
N ASN A 83 0.82 -20.78 -3.28
CA ASN A 83 -0.58 -20.59 -3.63
C ASN A 83 -0.92 -21.32 -4.94
N GLN A 84 -0.05 -21.27 -5.94
CA GLN A 84 -0.21 -22.04 -7.17
C GLN A 84 -0.17 -23.55 -6.92
N ALA A 85 0.69 -24.03 -6.03
CA ALA A 85 0.74 -25.44 -5.66
C ALA A 85 -0.56 -25.89 -4.96
N ARG A 86 -1.10 -25.07 -4.06
CA ARG A 86 -2.40 -25.31 -3.41
C ARG A 86 -3.54 -25.31 -4.43
N LEU A 87 -3.53 -24.37 -5.37
CA LEU A 87 -4.52 -24.29 -6.43
C LEU A 87 -4.47 -25.56 -7.30
N ARG A 88 -3.28 -25.99 -7.76
CA ARG A 88 -3.12 -27.25 -8.49
C ARG A 88 -3.61 -28.47 -7.72
N PHE A 89 -3.36 -28.52 -6.41
CA PHE A 89 -3.86 -29.58 -5.54
C PHE A 89 -5.39 -29.61 -5.52
N VAL A 90 -6.04 -28.45 -5.28
CA VAL A 90 -7.51 -28.33 -5.28
C VAL A 90 -8.10 -28.69 -6.63
N GLN A 91 -7.51 -28.21 -7.74
CA GLN A 91 -7.94 -28.55 -9.09
C GLN A 91 -7.86 -30.07 -9.35
N ARG A 92 -6.80 -30.72 -8.89
CA ARG A 92 -6.63 -32.17 -9.02
C ARG A 92 -7.70 -32.93 -8.22
N GLU A 93 -7.98 -32.51 -6.99
CA GLU A 93 -9.02 -33.12 -6.15
C GLU A 93 -10.42 -32.91 -6.76
N LEU A 94 -10.73 -31.72 -7.30
CA LEU A 94 -11.99 -31.44 -8.00
C LEU A 94 -12.16 -32.27 -9.27
N ALA A 95 -11.08 -32.43 -10.06
CA ALA A 95 -11.09 -33.29 -11.23
C ALA A 95 -11.30 -34.77 -10.85
N ALA A 96 -10.67 -35.23 -9.76
CA ALA A 96 -10.85 -36.57 -9.22
C ALA A 96 -12.27 -36.80 -8.68
N ALA A 97 -12.92 -35.75 -8.16
CA ALA A 97 -14.32 -35.77 -7.73
C ALA A 97 -15.34 -35.72 -8.90
N GLY A 98 -14.88 -35.84 -10.14
CA GLY A 98 -15.75 -35.92 -11.32
C GLY A 98 -16.28 -34.57 -11.83
N LYS A 99 -15.68 -33.45 -11.42
CA LYS A 99 -16.01 -32.10 -11.91
C LYS A 99 -14.83 -31.45 -12.67
N PRO A 100 -14.32 -32.04 -13.77
CA PRO A 100 -13.16 -31.52 -14.48
C PRO A 100 -13.40 -30.15 -15.14
N GLU A 101 -14.61 -29.85 -15.60
CA GLU A 101 -14.95 -28.53 -16.15
C GLU A 101 -14.86 -27.42 -15.09
N ALA A 102 -15.30 -27.68 -13.85
CA ALA A 102 -15.17 -26.73 -12.74
C ALA A 102 -13.72 -26.58 -12.25
N ALA A 103 -12.89 -27.62 -12.39
CA ALA A 103 -11.48 -27.60 -11.96
C ALA A 103 -10.59 -26.71 -12.85
N TYR A 104 -10.91 -26.60 -14.14
CA TYR A 104 -10.12 -25.86 -15.13
C TYR A 104 -10.88 -24.71 -15.79
N SER A 105 -12.12 -24.47 -15.39
CA SER A 105 -12.81 -23.21 -15.64
C SER A 105 -11.98 -22.10 -14.99
N PHE A 106 -11.22 -21.37 -15.81
CA PHE A 106 -10.97 -19.98 -15.48
C PHE A 106 -12.37 -19.38 -15.44
N ALA A 107 -12.84 -18.97 -14.28
CA ALA A 107 -13.99 -18.07 -14.23
C ALA A 107 -13.59 -16.85 -15.07
N GLN A 108 -13.95 -16.87 -16.35
CA GLN A 108 -14.10 -15.69 -17.19
C GLN A 108 -15.36 -14.97 -16.71
N ASP A 109 -15.46 -14.75 -15.42
CA ASP A 109 -16.30 -13.66 -14.95
C ASP A 109 -15.45 -12.45 -15.24
N THR A 110 -15.83 -11.71 -16.28
CA THR A 110 -15.40 -10.34 -16.47
C THR A 110 -15.59 -9.66 -15.13
N ASP A 111 -14.49 -9.43 -14.44
CA ASP A 111 -14.52 -8.94 -13.09
C ASP A 111 -15.10 -7.54 -13.17
N ILE A 112 -16.33 -7.36 -12.68
CA ILE A 112 -17.03 -6.07 -12.78
C ILE A 112 -16.26 -4.92 -12.10
N PHE A 113 -15.19 -5.25 -11.35
CA PHE A 113 -14.31 -4.31 -10.70
C PHE A 113 -12.93 -4.16 -11.36
N GLU A 114 -12.67 -4.78 -12.54
CA GLU A 114 -11.35 -4.78 -13.21
C GLU A 114 -10.86 -3.35 -13.50
N ASP A 115 -11.77 -2.46 -13.91
CA ASP A 115 -11.47 -1.06 -14.22
C ASP A 115 -11.68 -0.09 -13.04
N VAL A 116 -11.97 -0.60 -11.82
CA VAL A 116 -12.27 0.25 -10.66
C VAL A 116 -11.01 0.53 -9.86
N SER A 117 -10.47 1.74 -10.01
CA SER A 117 -9.22 2.16 -9.39
C SER A 117 -9.38 3.27 -8.35
N SER A 118 -10.53 3.94 -8.34
CA SER A 118 -10.87 5.07 -7.46
C SER A 118 -12.29 4.96 -6.91
N PHE A 119 -12.62 5.77 -5.89
CA PHE A 119 -14.01 5.87 -5.41
C PHE A 119 -14.92 6.55 -6.43
N THR A 120 -14.35 7.40 -7.30
CA THR A 120 -15.06 7.98 -8.45
C THR A 120 -15.48 6.89 -9.45
N ASP A 121 -14.61 5.91 -9.72
CA ASP A 121 -14.96 4.76 -10.58
C ASP A 121 -16.03 3.89 -9.91
N LEU A 122 -15.94 3.70 -8.59
CA LEU A 122 -16.92 2.94 -7.83
C LEU A 122 -18.32 3.59 -7.91
N GLU A 123 -18.41 4.92 -7.82
CA GLU A 123 -19.69 5.65 -7.97
C GLU A 123 -20.41 5.27 -9.27
N GLN A 124 -19.66 5.19 -10.38
CA GLN A 124 -20.21 4.82 -11.68
C GLN A 124 -20.67 3.36 -11.74
N LEU A 125 -20.06 2.49 -10.94
CA LEU A 125 -20.40 1.06 -10.85
C LEU A 125 -21.58 0.79 -9.90
N LEU A 126 -21.87 1.66 -8.92
CA LEU A 126 -22.93 1.42 -7.93
C LEU A 126 -24.28 1.02 -8.55
N PRO A 127 -24.77 1.66 -9.64
CA PRO A 127 -26.04 1.27 -10.26
C PRO A 127 -26.06 -0.15 -10.84
N SER A 128 -24.92 -0.68 -11.29
CA SER A 128 -24.85 -2.07 -11.79
C SER A 128 -24.80 -3.11 -10.68
N LEU A 129 -24.53 -2.70 -9.44
CA LEU A 129 -24.56 -3.58 -8.27
C LEU A 129 -25.98 -3.77 -7.70
N GLU A 130 -26.91 -2.84 -7.97
CA GLU A 130 -28.27 -2.94 -7.44
C GLU A 130 -29.03 -4.19 -7.93
N PRO A 131 -28.97 -4.59 -9.23
CA PRO A 131 -29.57 -5.83 -9.70
C PRO A 131 -28.95 -7.08 -9.05
N GLU A 132 -27.66 -7.01 -8.70
CA GLU A 132 -26.93 -8.06 -7.97
C GLU A 132 -27.29 -8.10 -6.47
N GLY A 133 -28.11 -7.16 -6.01
CA GLY A 133 -28.65 -7.09 -4.66
C GLY A 133 -27.80 -6.33 -3.66
N ILE A 134 -26.79 -5.58 -4.11
CA ILE A 134 -26.04 -4.62 -3.29
C ILE A 134 -26.50 -3.21 -3.63
N VAL A 135 -27.06 -2.49 -2.67
CA VAL A 135 -27.64 -1.15 -2.91
C VAL A 135 -26.92 -0.12 -2.06
N PHE A 136 -26.35 0.90 -2.70
CA PHE A 136 -25.78 2.04 -1.98
C PHE A 136 -26.86 3.08 -1.70
N THR A 137 -26.98 3.47 -0.44
CA THR A 137 -28.00 4.43 0.03
C THR A 137 -27.37 5.64 0.71
N GLY A 138 -26.08 5.59 1.01
CA GLY A 138 -25.35 6.66 1.68
C GLY A 138 -25.13 7.92 0.85
N ASP A 139 -24.49 8.90 1.46
CA ASP A 139 -24.04 10.12 0.78
C ASP A 139 -22.76 9.86 -0.02
N ILE A 140 -22.83 10.09 -1.34
CA ILE A 140 -21.71 9.95 -2.28
C ILE A 140 -20.56 10.89 -1.89
N SER A 141 -20.85 12.08 -1.38
CA SER A 141 -19.83 13.08 -1.02
C SER A 141 -18.87 12.55 0.05
N SER A 142 -19.40 11.79 1.01
CA SER A 142 -18.63 11.13 2.06
C SER A 142 -17.64 10.11 1.50
N MET A 143 -18.03 9.40 0.43
CA MET A 143 -17.20 8.43 -0.26
C MET A 143 -16.12 9.12 -1.10
N LEU A 144 -16.48 10.14 -1.89
CA LEU A 144 -15.54 10.87 -2.75
C LEU A 144 -14.47 11.64 -1.96
N ASN A 145 -14.79 12.09 -0.74
CA ASN A 145 -13.81 12.73 0.13
C ASN A 145 -12.65 11.78 0.53
N ILE A 146 -12.85 10.45 0.45
CA ILE A 146 -11.77 9.48 0.67
C ILE A 146 -10.76 9.52 -0.50
N ASP A 147 -11.25 9.73 -1.72
CA ASP A 147 -10.46 9.66 -2.96
C ASP A 147 -9.29 10.67 -2.96
N GLU A 148 -9.49 11.84 -2.36
CA GLU A 148 -8.45 12.86 -2.19
C GLU A 148 -7.24 12.39 -1.37
N VAL A 149 -7.44 11.41 -0.48
CA VAL A 149 -6.42 10.92 0.46
C VAL A 149 -5.93 9.52 0.11
N ASP A 150 -6.69 8.73 -0.65
CA ASP A 150 -6.34 7.37 -1.05
C ASP A 150 -5.47 7.33 -2.31
N SER A 151 -4.34 8.07 -2.33
CA SER A 151 -3.45 8.17 -3.49
C SER A 151 -2.96 6.83 -4.02
N ASP A 152 -2.78 5.86 -3.13
CA ASP A 152 -2.26 4.53 -3.46
C ASP A 152 -3.38 3.52 -3.75
N GLY A 153 -4.65 3.92 -3.69
CA GLY A 153 -5.82 3.06 -3.90
C GLY A 153 -5.99 1.95 -2.85
N THR A 154 -5.48 2.14 -1.64
CA THR A 154 -5.51 1.12 -0.59
C THR A 154 -6.91 0.95 0.00
N ALA A 155 -7.63 2.05 0.24
CA ALA A 155 -8.99 2.00 0.78
C ALA A 155 -9.98 1.49 -0.26
N ILE A 156 -9.89 1.94 -1.52
CA ILE A 156 -10.75 1.44 -2.60
C ILE A 156 -10.55 -0.06 -2.84
N ARG A 157 -9.31 -0.56 -2.94
CA ARG A 157 -9.06 -2.01 -3.09
C ARG A 157 -9.68 -2.83 -1.94
N ARG A 158 -9.71 -2.28 -0.73
CA ARG A 158 -10.35 -2.93 0.42
C ARG A 158 -11.88 -2.84 0.36
N ALA A 159 -12.43 -1.72 -0.08
CA ALA A 159 -13.87 -1.58 -0.32
C ALA A 159 -14.34 -2.61 -1.36
N LEU A 160 -13.65 -2.73 -2.49
CA LEU A 160 -13.98 -3.70 -3.55
C LEU A 160 -13.91 -5.15 -3.04
N LYS A 161 -12.90 -5.50 -2.23
CA LYS A 161 -12.86 -6.82 -1.57
C LYS A 161 -14.05 -7.08 -0.66
N CYS A 162 -14.50 -6.05 0.07
CA CYS A 162 -15.67 -6.17 0.93
C CYS A 162 -16.95 -6.32 0.11
N ILE A 163 -17.13 -5.56 -0.98
CA ILE A 163 -18.28 -5.66 -1.88
C ILE A 163 -18.35 -7.05 -2.53
N ARG A 164 -17.23 -7.59 -3.03
CA ARG A 164 -17.16 -8.98 -3.54
C ARG A 164 -17.56 -10.00 -2.48
N CYS A 165 -17.09 -9.83 -1.25
CA CYS A 165 -17.48 -10.68 -0.14
C CYS A 165 -18.99 -10.63 0.12
N LEU A 166 -19.62 -9.45 0.00
CA LEU A 166 -21.06 -9.30 0.17
C LEU A 166 -21.84 -9.96 -0.98
N LEU A 167 -21.36 -9.86 -2.22
CA LEU A 167 -21.92 -10.56 -3.37
C LEU A 167 -21.88 -12.08 -3.19
N SER A 168 -20.70 -12.65 -2.88
CA SER A 168 -20.59 -14.09 -2.61
C SER A 168 -21.39 -14.54 -1.39
N TYR A 169 -21.44 -13.73 -0.32
CA TYR A 169 -22.27 -14.02 0.84
C TYR A 169 -23.75 -14.09 0.47
N ARG A 170 -24.24 -13.12 -0.31
CA ARG A 170 -25.62 -13.08 -0.77
C ARG A 170 -25.95 -14.30 -1.63
N GLU A 171 -25.11 -14.62 -2.60
CA GLU A 171 -25.28 -15.80 -3.47
C GLU A 171 -25.44 -17.07 -2.64
N GLU A 172 -24.55 -17.30 -1.67
CA GLU A 172 -24.59 -18.44 -0.77
C GLU A 172 -25.84 -18.48 0.14
N ARG A 173 -26.37 -17.31 0.51
CA ARG A 173 -27.63 -17.19 1.27
C ARG A 173 -28.84 -17.50 0.39
N VAL A 174 -28.84 -17.03 -0.85
CA VAL A 174 -29.93 -17.24 -1.82
C VAL A 174 -30.01 -18.71 -2.26
N ASP A 175 -28.86 -19.34 -2.49
CA ASP A 175 -28.76 -20.75 -2.88
C ASP A 175 -29.03 -21.71 -1.72
N GLY A 176 -29.13 -21.19 -0.48
CA GLY A 176 -29.36 -21.98 0.72
C GLY A 176 -28.13 -22.76 1.20
N ASN A 177 -26.95 -22.51 0.64
CA ASN A 177 -25.67 -23.09 1.07
C ASN A 177 -25.23 -22.55 2.44
N HIS A 178 -25.74 -21.37 2.81
CA HIS A 178 -25.44 -20.73 4.09
C HIS A 178 -26.73 -20.22 4.74
N ASP A 179 -26.95 -20.53 6.03
CA ASP A 179 -28.14 -20.05 6.77
C ASP A 179 -27.89 -19.11 7.95
N SER A 180 -26.68 -18.54 8.02
CA SER A 180 -26.29 -17.66 9.14
C SER A 180 -25.89 -16.25 8.71
N SER A 181 -25.71 -15.38 9.71
CA SER A 181 -25.31 -13.98 9.52
C SER A 181 -23.96 -13.86 8.82
N LEU A 182 -23.68 -12.71 8.20
CA LEU A 182 -22.38 -12.38 7.61
C LEU A 182 -21.18 -12.67 8.54
N PHE A 183 -21.29 -12.42 9.85
CA PHE A 183 -20.22 -12.75 10.80
C PHE A 183 -19.84 -14.24 10.82
N HIS A 184 -20.83 -15.13 10.69
CA HIS A 184 -20.60 -16.56 10.63
C HIS A 184 -20.03 -16.99 9.29
N TYR A 185 -20.48 -16.38 8.18
CA TYR A 185 -19.88 -16.54 6.86
C TYR A 185 -18.39 -16.16 6.87
N LEU A 186 -18.02 -15.04 7.48
CA LEU A 186 -16.62 -14.61 7.57
C LEU A 186 -15.75 -15.53 8.44
N LYS A 187 -16.34 -16.31 9.37
CA LYS A 187 -15.60 -17.32 10.13
C LYS A 187 -15.37 -18.59 9.32
N ASN A 188 -16.37 -19.00 8.56
CA ASN A 188 -16.37 -20.25 7.79
C ASN A 188 -16.90 -19.94 6.38
N PRO A 189 -16.07 -19.33 5.51
CA PRO A 189 -16.53 -18.93 4.19
C PRO A 189 -16.83 -20.16 3.34
N THR A 190 -18.02 -20.18 2.76
CA THR A 190 -18.47 -21.24 1.84
C THR A 190 -18.45 -20.77 0.38
N GLY A 191 -18.53 -19.44 0.14
CA GLY A 191 -18.49 -18.84 -1.19
C GLY A 191 -17.09 -18.50 -1.69
N VAL A 192 -17.03 -17.98 -2.92
CA VAL A 192 -15.79 -17.72 -3.66
C VAL A 192 -14.95 -16.61 -3.02
N PHE A 193 -15.58 -15.53 -2.58
CA PHE A 193 -14.89 -14.40 -1.97
C PHE A 193 -15.20 -14.27 -0.47
N SER A 194 -14.16 -13.98 0.30
CA SER A 194 -14.24 -13.65 1.72
C SER A 194 -13.13 -12.69 2.13
N VAL A 195 -13.35 -11.95 3.22
CA VAL A 195 -12.36 -11.05 3.82
C VAL A 195 -12.01 -11.52 5.23
N PRO A 196 -10.81 -11.21 5.74
CA PRO A 196 -10.44 -11.54 7.11
C PRO A 196 -11.43 -10.97 8.12
N ILE A 197 -11.90 -11.80 9.07
CA ILE A 197 -12.87 -11.39 10.09
C ILE A 197 -12.48 -10.13 10.88
N LYS A 198 -11.18 -9.87 11.06
CA LYS A 198 -10.65 -8.66 11.71
C LYS A 198 -11.05 -7.36 11.01
N MET A 199 -11.42 -7.43 9.72
CA MET A 199 -11.94 -6.31 8.96
C MET A 199 -13.40 -6.01 9.27
N PHE A 200 -14.15 -6.92 9.89
CA PHE A 200 -15.58 -6.75 10.14
C PHE A 200 -15.86 -6.57 11.64
N ALA A 201 -16.76 -5.65 11.96
CA ALA A 201 -17.37 -5.52 13.27
C ALA A 201 -18.88 -5.72 13.11
N SER A 202 -19.44 -6.68 13.84
CA SER A 202 -20.89 -6.97 13.78
C SER A 202 -21.72 -5.92 14.53
N LYS A 203 -21.14 -5.28 15.54
CA LYS A 203 -21.79 -4.23 16.34
C LYS A 203 -20.82 -3.10 16.63
N GLU A 204 -21.39 -1.92 16.82
CA GLU A 204 -20.68 -0.76 17.35
C GLU A 204 -20.55 -0.91 18.87
N SER A 205 -19.60 -0.21 19.50
CA SER A 205 -19.51 -0.29 20.96
C SER A 205 -20.73 0.34 21.62
N GLU A 206 -21.16 -0.22 22.76
CA GLU A 206 -22.31 0.31 23.52
C GLU A 206 -22.07 1.77 23.95
N SER A 207 -20.83 2.13 24.31
CA SER A 207 -20.46 3.50 24.65
C SER A 207 -20.63 4.46 23.46
N THR A 208 -20.22 4.06 22.25
CA THR A 208 -20.39 4.86 21.04
C THR A 208 -21.86 4.97 20.67
N MET A 209 -22.63 3.88 20.72
CA MET A 209 -24.07 3.93 20.40
C MET A 209 -24.86 4.81 21.36
N ASN A 210 -24.52 4.80 22.66
CA ASN A 210 -25.18 5.65 23.65
C ASN A 210 -24.90 7.15 23.45
N GLN A 211 -23.76 7.53 22.88
CA GLN A 211 -23.37 8.94 22.72
C GLN A 211 -23.55 9.47 21.29
N PHE A 212 -23.29 8.64 20.29
CA PHE A 212 -23.18 9.00 18.87
C PHE A 212 -23.94 8.03 17.95
N GLY A 213 -24.91 7.28 18.50
CA GLY A 213 -25.70 6.31 17.73
C GLY A 213 -26.50 6.95 16.59
N ASN A 214 -26.84 8.23 16.70
CA ASN A 214 -27.51 9.01 15.66
C ASN A 214 -26.69 9.13 14.37
N GLU A 215 -25.36 9.12 14.45
CA GLU A 215 -24.49 9.13 13.25
C GLU A 215 -24.47 7.76 12.54
N ARG A 216 -25.00 6.69 13.16
CA ARG A 216 -25.09 5.33 12.59
C ARG A 216 -26.48 5.04 12.03
N VAL A 217 -27.29 6.08 11.87
CA VAL A 217 -28.63 6.00 11.26
C VAL A 217 -28.51 6.52 9.83
N PHE A 218 -28.71 5.62 8.87
CA PHE A 218 -28.53 5.92 7.44
C PHE A 218 -29.84 5.77 6.68
N PRO A 219 -30.00 6.49 5.55
CA PRO A 219 -31.19 6.37 4.74
C PRO A 219 -31.33 4.95 4.16
N VAL A 220 -32.58 4.49 4.03
CA VAL A 220 -32.93 3.22 3.38
C VAL A 220 -34.25 3.40 2.61
N PRO A 221 -34.55 2.54 1.61
CA PRO A 221 -35.86 2.54 0.97
C PRO A 221 -36.99 2.32 1.97
N PHE A 222 -38.17 2.90 1.71
CA PHE A 222 -39.34 2.77 2.60
C PHE A 222 -39.86 1.33 2.78
N GLU A 223 -39.54 0.44 1.83
CA GLU A 223 -39.83 -1.00 1.95
C GLU A 223 -38.99 -1.70 3.03
N VAL A 224 -37.80 -1.17 3.33
CA VAL A 224 -36.90 -1.66 4.38
C VAL A 224 -37.37 -1.14 5.74
N ASP A 225 -37.58 0.16 5.87
CA ASP A 225 -38.14 0.79 7.06
C ASP A 225 -39.08 1.93 6.69
N SER A 226 -40.29 1.95 7.27
CA SER A 226 -41.32 2.95 6.97
C SER A 226 -40.91 4.40 7.26
N THR A 227 -39.89 4.61 8.11
CA THR A 227 -39.32 5.93 8.39
C THR A 227 -38.37 6.42 7.31
N GLY A 228 -37.87 5.51 6.46
CA GLY A 228 -36.81 5.77 5.49
C GLY A 228 -35.40 5.78 6.09
N TRP A 229 -35.24 5.34 7.34
CA TRP A 229 -33.97 5.33 8.05
C TRP A 229 -33.76 4.02 8.82
N ALA A 230 -32.53 3.53 8.86
CA ALA A 230 -32.17 2.33 9.61
C ALA A 230 -30.85 2.52 10.36
N THR A 231 -30.76 1.92 11.55
CA THR A 231 -29.50 1.87 12.31
C THR A 231 -28.59 0.79 11.73
N MET A 232 -27.37 1.15 11.33
CA MET A 232 -26.38 0.23 10.78
C MET A 232 -25.12 0.21 11.65
N GLU A 233 -25.10 -0.68 12.64
CA GLU A 233 -23.94 -0.88 13.51
C GLU A 233 -22.83 -1.70 12.85
N SER A 234 -23.22 -2.68 12.03
CA SER A 234 -22.30 -3.57 11.33
C SER A 234 -21.48 -2.79 10.31
N HIS A 235 -20.16 -2.96 10.33
CA HIS A 235 -19.28 -2.23 9.44
C HIS A 235 -17.97 -2.95 9.11
N PHE A 236 -17.41 -2.61 7.95
CA PHE A 236 -16.06 -2.99 7.55
C PHE A 236 -15.05 -1.88 7.83
N LYS A 237 -13.84 -2.30 8.19
CA LYS A 237 -12.65 -1.49 8.43
C LYS A 237 -11.80 -1.49 7.16
N LEU A 238 -11.75 -0.36 6.47
CA LEU A 238 -11.04 -0.25 5.19
C LEU A 238 -9.56 0.13 5.35
N GLY A 239 -9.03 -0.01 6.56
CA GLY A 239 -7.64 0.32 6.88
C GLY A 239 -7.45 1.76 7.34
N LYS A 240 -6.19 2.18 7.34
CA LYS A 240 -5.75 3.52 7.68
C LYS A 240 -5.05 4.09 6.45
N ILE A 241 -5.45 5.28 6.02
CA ILE A 241 -4.86 6.04 4.92
C ILE A 241 -4.48 7.43 5.46
N GLY A 242 -3.18 7.70 5.58
CA GLY A 242 -2.72 8.87 6.33
C GLY A 242 -3.26 8.86 7.77
N GLN A 243 -4.02 9.90 8.14
CA GLN A 243 -4.70 9.99 9.45
C GLN A 243 -6.16 9.52 9.44
N ARG A 244 -6.71 9.18 8.27
CA ARG A 244 -8.10 8.76 8.10
C ARG A 244 -8.24 7.25 8.26
N SER A 245 -9.39 6.80 8.75
CA SER A 245 -9.66 5.38 9.00
C SER A 245 -11.01 4.96 8.43
N PRO A 246 -11.15 4.89 7.09
CA PRO A 246 -12.44 4.74 6.45
C PRO A 246 -13.20 3.48 6.87
N ARG A 247 -14.52 3.59 6.88
CA ARG A 247 -15.47 2.55 7.27
C ARG A 247 -16.57 2.40 6.22
N MET A 248 -17.09 1.18 6.09
CA MET A 248 -18.26 0.87 5.28
C MET A 248 -19.34 0.27 6.16
N HIS A 249 -20.40 1.02 6.47
CA HIS A 249 -21.53 0.53 7.27
C HIS A 249 -22.55 -0.14 6.37
N ILE A 250 -23.07 -1.27 6.84
CA ILE A 250 -23.97 -2.11 6.07
C ILE A 250 -25.20 -2.54 6.88
N LEU A 251 -26.30 -2.77 6.16
CA LEU A 251 -27.49 -3.45 6.63
C LEU A 251 -27.70 -4.73 5.83
N ASP A 252 -27.60 -5.86 6.50
CA ASP A 252 -27.97 -7.17 5.95
C ASP A 252 -29.49 -7.35 6.05
N ASP A 253 -30.20 -7.16 4.93
CA ASP A 253 -31.64 -7.33 4.83
C ASP A 253 -32.03 -8.47 3.87
N LEU A 254 -31.16 -9.49 3.78
CA LEU A 254 -31.34 -10.61 2.86
C LEU A 254 -32.63 -11.39 3.13
N THR A 255 -33.06 -11.46 4.39
CA THR A 255 -34.28 -12.20 4.79
C THR A 255 -35.58 -11.53 4.34
N ARG A 256 -35.59 -10.21 4.12
CA ARG A 256 -36.81 -9.45 3.77
C ARG A 256 -36.79 -9.00 2.33
N THR A 257 -35.74 -8.32 1.90
CA THR A 257 -35.65 -7.74 0.55
C THR A 257 -34.70 -8.52 -0.36
N ASN A 258 -34.01 -9.55 0.16
CA ASN A 258 -32.93 -10.24 -0.55
C ASN A 258 -31.84 -9.27 -1.05
N ARG A 259 -31.56 -8.23 -0.24
CA ARG A 259 -30.57 -7.18 -0.55
C ARG A 259 -29.71 -6.86 0.67
N ILE A 260 -28.53 -6.32 0.40
CA ILE A 260 -27.64 -5.74 1.40
C ILE A 260 -27.49 -4.26 1.05
N TYR A 261 -27.69 -3.40 2.03
CA TYR A 261 -27.58 -1.95 1.85
C TYR A 261 -26.25 -1.45 2.40
N ILE A 262 -25.55 -0.62 1.64
CA ILE A 262 -24.40 0.16 2.10
C ILE A 262 -24.92 1.55 2.42
N GLY A 263 -25.12 1.83 3.71
CA GLY A 263 -25.65 3.13 4.17
C GLY A 263 -24.58 4.19 4.36
N TYR A 264 -23.31 3.79 4.46
CA TYR A 264 -22.20 4.72 4.60
C TYR A 264 -20.90 4.11 4.09
N LEU A 265 -20.15 4.92 3.36
CA LEU A 265 -18.77 4.65 2.96
C LEU A 265 -18.03 5.98 3.05
N GLY A 266 -17.19 6.12 4.06
CA GLY A 266 -16.61 7.41 4.41
C GLY A 266 -15.53 7.28 5.49
N ASP A 267 -15.03 8.42 5.98
CA ASP A 267 -14.08 8.43 7.09
C ASP A 267 -14.68 7.84 8.38
N HIS A 268 -13.86 7.66 9.40
CA HIS A 268 -14.34 7.20 10.69
C HIS A 268 -15.33 8.20 11.29
N LEU A 269 -16.53 7.73 11.64
CA LEU A 269 -17.53 8.51 12.38
C LEU A 269 -17.06 8.79 13.82
N THR A 270 -17.68 9.76 14.48
CA THR A 270 -17.30 10.19 15.83
C THR A 270 -17.44 9.03 16.80
N ILE A 271 -16.43 8.79 17.65
CA ILE A 271 -16.49 7.77 18.70
C ILE A 271 -16.36 8.42 20.07
N ALA A 272 -16.92 7.75 21.08
CA ALA A 272 -16.62 8.08 22.46
C ALA A 272 -15.12 7.90 22.68
N SER A 273 -14.40 9.00 22.87
CA SER A 273 -12.98 8.97 23.17
C SER A 273 -12.78 8.12 24.42
N THR A 274 -11.96 7.07 24.34
CA THR A 274 -11.33 6.55 25.55
C THR A 274 -10.27 7.57 25.94
N ASN A 275 -10.52 8.33 27.01
CA ASN A 275 -9.49 9.16 27.66
C ASN A 275 -8.19 8.38 27.89
#